data_AF-A0A1E4BAL3-F1
#
_entry.id   AF-A0A1E4BAL3-F1
#
_cell.length_a   1.000
_cell.length_b   1.000
_cell.length_c   1.000
_cell.angle_alpha   90.00
_cell.angle_beta   90.00
_cell.angle_gamma   90.00
#
_symmetry.space_group_name_H-M   'P 1'
#
loop_
_entity.id
_entity.type
_entity.pdbx_description
1 polymer ?
#
loop_
_entity_poly.entity_id
_entity_poly.type
_entity_poly.pdbx_seq_one_letter_code
_entity_poly.pdbx_strand_id
1 'polypeptide(L)'
;MLRVVLPRSPRARRAPDDRDRHLQYRDLKRALKHAAMRDCGRRCVYCAERLALEEATLDHVYPLARGGTHAPGNLVTACARCNRLKGDMLPHEFFARHPWAGANFVRYARAVHRALKRGARRAVSLAYAA
;
A
#
# COMPACT_ATOMS: atom_id res chain seq x y z
N MET A 1 -40.54 26.00 41.17
CA MET A 1 -39.41 25.06 41.04
C MET A 1 -39.39 24.51 39.61
N LEU A 2 -38.48 25.00 38.75
CA LEU A 2 -38.33 24.49 37.37
C LEU A 2 -37.50 23.21 37.40
N ARG A 3 -38.11 22.09 37.03
CA ARG A 3 -37.47 20.77 37.00
C ARG A 3 -36.71 20.67 35.68
N VAL A 4 -35.39 20.87 35.72
CA VAL A 4 -34.52 20.68 34.55
C VAL A 4 -34.48 19.19 34.22
N VAL A 5 -35.09 18.78 33.11
CA VAL A 5 -35.01 17.42 32.59
C VAL A 5 -33.70 17.29 31.82
N LEU A 6 -32.75 16.54 32.37
CA LEU A 6 -31.52 16.20 31.65
C LEU A 6 -31.85 15.20 30.51
N PRO A 7 -31.32 15.40 29.29
CA PRO A 7 -31.52 14.46 28.21
C PRO A 7 -30.86 13.11 28.55
N ARG A 8 -31.54 12.01 28.19
CA ARG A 8 -31.01 10.66 28.36
C ARG A 8 -29.71 10.53 27.55
N SER A 9 -28.68 9.94 28.15
CA SER A 9 -27.44 9.65 27.44
C SER A 9 -27.73 8.74 26.23
N PRO A 10 -27.08 8.96 25.08
CA PRO A 10 -27.22 8.07 23.94
C PRO A 10 -26.82 6.65 24.35
N ARG A 11 -27.61 5.65 23.98
CA ARG A 11 -27.23 4.24 24.19
C ARG A 11 -25.88 3.99 23.53
N ALA A 12 -24.95 3.39 24.28
CA ALA A 12 -23.64 3.01 23.75
C ALA A 12 -23.81 2.11 22.51
N ARG A 13 -23.08 2.40 21.44
CA ARG A 13 -23.10 1.56 20.24
C ARG A 13 -22.54 0.18 20.61
N ARG A 14 -23.21 -0.88 20.16
CA ARG A 14 -22.73 -2.26 20.34
C ARG A 14 -21.36 -2.41 19.65
N ALA A 15 -20.42 -3.09 20.30
CA ALA A 15 -19.15 -3.44 19.68
C ALA A 15 -19.39 -4.37 18.46
N PRO A 16 -18.67 -4.17 17.34
CA PRO A 16 -18.84 -4.98 16.14
C PRO A 16 -18.44 -6.45 16.40
N ASP A 17 -19.26 -7.37 15.87
CA ASP A 17 -18.98 -8.80 15.90
C ASP A 17 -17.89 -9.20 14.87
N ASP A 18 -17.51 -10.48 14.83
CA ASP A 18 -16.45 -10.96 13.93
C ASP A 18 -16.81 -10.81 12.44
N ARG A 19 -18.08 -10.96 12.07
CA ARG A 19 -18.54 -10.74 10.69
C ARG A 19 -18.48 -9.27 10.33
N ASP A 20 -18.90 -8.38 11.23
CA ASP A 20 -18.81 -6.92 11.05
C ASP A 20 -17.36 -6.49 10.84
N ARG A 21 -16.43 -7.00 11.65
CA ARG A 21 -14.99 -6.71 11.52
C ARG A 21 -14.44 -7.18 10.18
N HIS A 22 -14.85 -8.36 9.71
CA HIS A 22 -14.43 -8.88 8.42
C HIS A 22 -14.93 -8.02 7.25
N LEU A 23 -16.19 -7.56 7.29
CA LEU A 23 -16.74 -6.63 6.30
C LEU A 23 -15.97 -5.30 6.32
N GLN A 24 -15.77 -4.72 7.51
CA GLN A 24 -14.99 -3.49 7.69
C GLN A 24 -13.58 -3.61 7.11
N TYR A 25 -12.90 -4.73 7.33
CA TYR A 25 -11.58 -4.99 6.75
C TYR A 25 -11.63 -5.07 5.21
N ARG A 26 -12.62 -5.75 4.63
CA ARG A 26 -12.77 -5.84 3.17
C ARG A 26 -13.01 -4.47 2.55
N ASP A 27 -13.82 -3.63 3.19
CA ASP A 27 -14.12 -2.27 2.73
C ASP A 27 -12.89 -1.37 2.84
N LEU A 28 -12.15 -1.44 3.96
CA LEU A 28 -10.88 -0.74 4.11
C LEU A 28 -9.86 -1.18 3.06
N LYS A 29 -9.70 -2.49 2.83
CA LYS A 29 -8.80 -3.02 1.81
C LYS A 29 -9.18 -2.54 0.41
N ARG A 30 -10.48 -2.49 0.10
CA ARG A 30 -10.99 -1.94 -1.16
C ARG A 30 -10.66 -0.45 -1.27
N ALA A 31 -10.93 0.35 -0.24
CA ALA A 31 -10.62 1.78 -0.22
C ALA A 31 -9.12 2.06 -0.42
N LEU A 32 -8.25 1.32 0.29
CA LEU A 32 -6.80 1.40 0.13
C LEU A 32 -6.36 1.04 -1.30
N LYS A 33 -6.96 0.00 -1.89
CA LYS A 33 -6.67 -0.40 -3.28
C LYS A 33 -7.06 0.68 -4.28
N HIS A 34 -8.23 1.31 -4.10
CA HIS A 34 -8.63 2.46 -4.93
C HIS A 34 -7.70 3.66 -4.76
N ALA A 35 -7.27 3.98 -3.55
CA ALA A 35 -6.31 5.05 -3.29
C ALA A 35 -4.96 4.77 -3.97
N ALA A 36 -4.38 3.59 -3.73
CA ALA A 36 -3.13 3.18 -4.36
C ALA A 36 -3.21 3.20 -5.89
N MET A 37 -4.35 2.79 -6.48
CA MET A 37 -4.56 2.84 -7.93
C MET A 37 -4.51 4.27 -8.48
N ARG A 38 -5.08 5.25 -7.78
CA ARG A 38 -4.99 6.66 -8.17
C ARG A 38 -3.55 7.17 -8.04
N ASP A 39 -2.92 6.88 -6.90
CA ASP A 39 -1.58 7.38 -6.59
C ASP A 39 -0.51 6.79 -7.51
N CYS A 40 -0.68 5.55 -7.93
CA CYS A 40 0.23 4.84 -8.85
C CYS A 40 -0.11 5.07 -10.34
N GLY A 41 -1.11 5.91 -10.65
CA GLY A 41 -1.49 6.21 -12.03
C GLY A 41 -2.09 5.02 -12.79
N ARG A 42 -2.77 4.11 -12.07
CA ARG A 42 -3.40 2.87 -12.59
C ARG A 42 -2.40 1.99 -13.33
N ARG A 43 -1.20 1.84 -12.77
CA ARG A 43 -0.12 1.01 -13.30
C ARG A 43 0.50 0.13 -12.23
N CYS A 44 1.12 -0.96 -12.66
CA CYS A 44 2.07 -1.67 -11.80
C CYS A 44 3.29 -0.77 -11.61
N VAL A 45 3.65 -0.48 -10.36
CA VAL A 45 4.82 0.37 -10.08
C VAL A 45 6.15 -0.28 -10.46
N TYR A 46 6.17 -1.59 -10.70
CA TYR A 46 7.37 -2.35 -11.04
C TYR A 46 7.56 -2.49 -12.56
N CYS A 47 6.58 -3.04 -13.30
CA CYS A 47 6.69 -3.23 -14.76
C CYS A 47 6.05 -2.11 -15.60
N ALA A 48 5.41 -1.12 -14.99
CA ALA A 48 4.73 -0.01 -15.65
C ALA A 48 3.50 -0.36 -16.51
N GLU A 49 3.13 -1.64 -16.63
CA GLU A 49 1.90 -2.09 -17.29
C GLU A 49 0.68 -1.40 -16.66
N ARG A 50 -0.30 -1.02 -17.50
CA ARG A 50 -1.58 -0.51 -17.02
C ARG A 50 -2.34 -1.62 -16.33
N LEU A 51 -3.02 -1.30 -15.24
CA LEU A 51 -3.83 -2.25 -14.48
C LEU A 51 -5.29 -1.82 -14.49
N ALA A 52 -6.16 -2.78 -14.75
CA ALA A 52 -7.55 -2.69 -14.31
C ALA A 52 -7.62 -2.87 -12.78
N LEU A 53 -8.76 -2.53 -12.18
CA LEU A 53 -8.92 -2.66 -10.73
C LEU A 53 -8.84 -4.13 -10.31
N GLU A 54 -9.35 -5.04 -11.12
CA GLU A 54 -9.48 -6.47 -10.87
C GLU A 54 -8.10 -7.14 -10.85
N GLU A 55 -7.21 -6.72 -11.75
CA GLU A 55 -5.85 -7.24 -11.93
C GLU A 55 -4.86 -6.68 -10.90
N ALA A 56 -5.15 -5.49 -10.36
CA ALA A 56 -4.26 -4.84 -9.41
C ALA A 56 -4.22 -5.59 -8.09
N THR A 57 -3.02 -5.82 -7.57
CA THR A 57 -2.79 -6.24 -6.19
C THR A 57 -2.25 -5.06 -5.39
N LEU A 58 -2.48 -5.08 -4.07
CA LEU A 58 -1.75 -4.21 -3.14
C LEU A 58 -0.48 -4.93 -2.72
N ASP A 59 0.64 -4.22 -2.82
CA ASP A 59 1.93 -4.69 -2.33
C ASP A 59 2.46 -3.74 -1.25
N HIS A 60 3.05 -4.34 -0.21
CA HIS A 60 3.78 -3.65 0.83
C HIS A 60 5.23 -3.50 0.39
N VAL A 61 5.61 -2.28 0.04
CA VAL A 61 6.96 -1.99 -0.49
C VAL A 61 8.02 -2.51 0.48
N TYR A 62 7.90 -2.14 1.75
CA TYR A 62 8.59 -2.80 2.84
C TYR A 62 7.67 -3.91 3.39
N PRO A 63 8.04 -5.19 3.27
CA PRO A 63 7.16 -6.32 3.55
C PRO A 63 6.82 -6.44 5.04
N LEU A 64 5.58 -6.85 5.34
CA LEU A 64 5.08 -7.00 6.73
C LEU A 64 5.94 -7.98 7.54
N ALA A 65 6.33 -9.10 6.92
CA ALA A 65 7.16 -10.13 7.54
C ALA A 65 8.54 -9.61 8.01
N ARG A 66 8.98 -8.45 7.50
CA ARG A 66 10.25 -7.81 7.89
C ARG A 66 10.05 -6.53 8.70
N GLY A 67 8.84 -6.22 9.15
CA GLY A 67 8.51 -5.04 9.96
C GLY A 67 7.82 -3.91 9.20
N GLY A 68 7.28 -4.18 8.01
CA GLY A 68 6.48 -3.21 7.24
C GLY A 68 5.16 -2.85 7.91
N THR A 69 4.54 -1.76 7.45
CA THR A 69 3.25 -1.29 7.98
C THR A 69 2.16 -1.27 6.91
N HIS A 70 0.89 -1.29 7.31
CA HIS A 70 -0.24 -1.05 6.41
C HIS A 70 -0.46 0.43 6.07
N ALA A 71 0.51 1.30 6.40
CA ALA A 71 0.39 2.72 6.12
C ALA A 71 0.29 2.97 4.61
N PRO A 72 -0.53 3.95 4.15
CA PRO A 72 -0.65 4.27 2.73
C PRO A 72 0.71 4.55 2.04
N GLY A 73 1.65 5.17 2.76
CA GLY A 73 3.00 5.44 2.25
C GLY A 73 3.90 4.21 2.05
N ASN A 74 3.45 3.02 2.48
CA ASN A 74 4.10 1.73 2.26
C ASN A 74 3.33 0.84 1.27
N LEU A 75 2.18 1.30 0.74
CA LEU A 75 1.33 0.53 -0.15
C LEU A 75 1.43 1.04 -1.59
N VAL A 76 1.52 0.11 -2.54
CA VAL A 76 1.54 0.39 -3.98
C VAL A 76 0.69 -0.61 -4.75
N THR A 77 0.36 -0.28 -6.00
CA THR A 77 -0.24 -1.25 -6.92
C THR A 77 0.81 -2.03 -7.69
N ALA A 78 0.65 -3.35 -7.72
CA ALA A 78 1.47 -4.25 -8.51
C ALA A 78 0.59 -5.27 -9.25
N CYS A 79 1.03 -5.73 -10.43
CA CYS A 79 0.43 -6.92 -11.03
C CYS A 79 0.81 -8.17 -10.21
N ALA A 80 0.01 -9.23 -10.30
CA ALA A 80 0.25 -10.46 -9.55
C ALA A 80 1.65 -11.06 -9.82
N ARG A 81 2.13 -10.99 -11.06
CA ARG A 81 3.46 -11.48 -11.46
C ARG A 81 4.58 -10.73 -10.74
N CYS A 82 4.60 -9.39 -10.81
CA CYS A 82 5.64 -8.60 -10.16
C CYS A 82 5.54 -8.64 -8.65
N ASN A 83 4.33 -8.68 -8.09
CA ASN A 83 4.14 -8.79 -6.64
C ASN A 83 4.72 -10.12 -6.12
N ARG A 84 4.44 -11.23 -6.82
CA ARG A 84 5.04 -12.54 -6.50
C ARG A 84 6.56 -12.55 -6.68
N LEU A 85 7.06 -11.94 -7.76
CA LEU A 85 8.50 -11.84 -8.01
C LEU A 85 9.23 -11.07 -6.90
N LYS A 86 8.64 -9.98 -6.40
CA LYS A 86 9.18 -9.24 -5.25
C LYS A 86 9.13 -10.08 -3.97
N GLY A 87 7.98 -10.69 -3.69
CA GLY A 87 7.75 -11.42 -2.45
C GLY A 87 8.10 -10.58 -1.21
N ASP A 88 8.84 -11.19 -0.29
CA ASP A 88 9.30 -10.58 0.96
C ASP A 88 10.70 -9.95 0.86
N MET A 89 11.22 -9.72 -0.34
CA MET A 89 12.46 -8.96 -0.50
C MET A 89 12.27 -7.53 -0.01
N LEU A 90 13.28 -7.03 0.69
CA LEU A 90 13.39 -5.62 1.02
C LEU A 90 13.56 -4.80 -0.26
N PRO A 91 13.11 -3.53 -0.29
CA PRO A 91 13.21 -2.69 -1.49
C PRO A 91 14.62 -2.64 -2.08
N HIS A 92 15.65 -2.52 -1.24
CA HIS A 92 17.03 -2.44 -1.71
C HIS A 92 17.52 -3.76 -2.34
N GLU A 93 17.08 -4.91 -1.82
CA GLU A 93 17.40 -6.23 -2.38
C GLU A 93 16.73 -6.39 -3.75
N PHE A 94 15.43 -6.09 -3.81
CA PHE A 94 14.65 -6.24 -5.03
C PHE A 94 15.12 -5.31 -6.15
N PHE A 95 15.38 -4.04 -5.84
CA PHE A 95 15.82 -3.07 -6.84
C PHE A 95 17.28 -3.24 -7.26
N ALA A 96 18.14 -3.84 -6.44
CA ALA A 96 19.47 -4.23 -6.87
C ALA A 96 19.42 -5.39 -7.88
N ARG A 97 18.54 -6.39 -7.65
CA ARG A 97 18.34 -7.53 -8.57
C ARG A 97 17.56 -7.16 -9.83
N HIS A 98 16.65 -6.19 -9.72
CA HIS A 98 15.78 -5.75 -10.80
C HIS A 98 15.78 -4.21 -10.91
N PRO A 99 16.87 -3.60 -11.42
CA PRO A 99 17.00 -2.13 -11.48
C PRO A 99 15.91 -1.46 -12.32
N TRP A 100 15.43 -2.14 -13.36
CA TRP A 100 14.29 -1.68 -14.16
C TRP A 100 13.03 -1.46 -13.31
N ALA A 101 12.79 -2.32 -12.31
CA ALA A 101 11.64 -2.21 -11.42
C ALA A 101 11.81 -1.02 -10.47
N GLY A 102 13.04 -0.77 -10.00
CA GLY A 102 13.35 0.39 -9.18
C GLY A 102 13.18 1.72 -9.93
N ALA A 103 13.61 1.78 -11.19
CA ALA A 103 13.44 2.97 -12.04
C ALA A 103 11.94 3.29 -12.25
N ASN A 104 11.14 2.27 -12.57
CA ASN A 104 9.69 2.41 -12.66
C ASN A 104 9.06 2.79 -11.32
N PHE A 105 9.51 2.19 -10.22
CA PHE A 105 9.00 2.49 -8.88
C PHE A 105 9.19 3.98 -8.53
N VAL A 106 10.38 4.54 -8.79
CA VAL A 106 10.66 5.96 -8.56
C VAL A 106 9.70 6.87 -9.34
N ARG A 107 9.34 6.48 -10.56
CA ARG A 107 8.44 7.22 -11.44
C ARG A 107 6.98 7.10 -11.03
N TYR A 108 6.49 5.88 -10.78
CA TYR A 108 5.07 5.60 -10.67
C TYR A 108 4.55 5.53 -9.22
N ALA A 109 5.38 5.19 -8.22
CA ALA A 109 4.94 5.11 -6.83
C ALA A 109 4.88 6.51 -6.19
N ARG A 110 3.93 7.37 -6.57
CA ARG A 110 3.97 8.81 -6.26
C ARG A 110 3.75 9.15 -4.78
N ALA A 111 2.92 8.38 -4.06
CA ALA A 111 2.51 8.65 -2.69
C ALA A 111 3.33 7.91 -1.61
N VAL A 112 4.33 7.10 -2.00
CA VAL A 112 5.15 6.36 -1.03
C VAL A 112 6.07 7.27 -0.23
N HIS A 113 6.50 6.80 0.95
CA HIS A 113 7.43 7.53 1.80
C HIS A 113 8.68 7.95 1.03
N ARG A 114 9.13 9.20 1.24
CA ARG A 114 10.32 9.77 0.57
C ARG A 114 11.57 8.92 0.78
N ALA A 115 11.70 8.28 1.95
CA ALA A 115 12.81 7.37 2.25
C ALA A 115 12.86 6.16 1.30
N LEU A 116 11.71 5.53 1.02
CA LEU A 116 11.62 4.41 0.07
C LEU A 116 12.03 4.85 -1.34
N LYS A 117 11.59 6.03 -1.79
CA LYS A 117 12.05 6.58 -3.08
C LYS A 117 13.54 6.84 -3.13
N ARG A 118 14.14 7.40 -2.07
CA ARG A 118 15.59 7.62 -2.00
C ARG A 118 16.36 6.29 -2.04
N GLY A 119 15.90 5.30 -1.28
CA GLY A 119 16.47 3.95 -1.30
C GLY A 119 16.42 3.32 -2.69
N ALA A 120 15.28 3.41 -3.38
CA ALA A 120 15.12 2.92 -4.75
C ALA A 120 16.09 3.61 -5.72
N ARG A 121 16.19 4.95 -5.69
CA ARG A 121 17.14 5.68 -6.53
C ARG A 121 18.58 5.23 -6.30
N ARG A 122 18.99 5.10 -5.03
CA ARG A 122 20.34 4.64 -4.68
C ARG A 122 20.61 3.23 -5.20
N ALA A 123 19.68 2.30 -5.00
CA ALA A 123 19.83 0.92 -5.48
C ALA A 123 19.96 0.86 -7.01
N VAL A 124 19.12 1.62 -7.73
CA VAL A 124 19.17 1.71 -9.20
C VAL A 124 20.48 2.30 -9.68
N SER A 125 20.93 3.42 -9.07
CA SER A 125 22.21 4.04 -9.42
C SER A 125 23.39 3.11 -9.21
N LEU A 126 23.43 2.38 -8.09
CA LEU A 126 24.49 1.42 -7.82
C LEU A 126 24.49 0.26 -8.80
N ALA A 127 23.31 -0.27 -9.14
CA ALA A 127 23.20 -1.42 -10.02
C ALA A 127 23.56 -1.13 -11.48
N TYR A 128 23.42 0.13 -11.95
CA TYR A 128 23.88 0.53 -13.28
C TYR A 128 25.34 1.03 -13.33
N ALA A 129 25.97 1.21 -12.17
CA ALA A 129 27.37 1.61 -12.07
C ALA A 129 28.33 0.41 -11.94
N ALA A 130 27.78 -0.80 -11.81
CA ALA A 130 28.50 -2.07 -11.73
C ALA A 130 28.42 -2.80 -13.07
#